data_AF-A0A9Q3J007-F1
#
_entry.id   AF-A0A9Q3J007-F1
#
_cell.length_a   1.000
_cell.length_b   1.000
_cell.length_c   1.000
_cell.angle_alpha   90.00
_cell.angle_beta   90.00
_cell.angle_gamma   90.00
#
_symmetry.space_group_name_H-M   'P 1'
#
loop_
_entity.id
_entity.type
_entity.pdbx_description
1 polymer ?
#
loop_
_entity_poly.entity_id
_entity_poly.type
_entity_poly.pdbx_seq_one_letter_code
_entity_poly.pdbx_strand_id
1 'polypeptide(L)'
;MVVTVLVSTSNLKNLKGPRKMRDSFVEPFTIIRSIGKNKVEVILTEQLSRKHPVFPVSLVKPYHQTGKDKIPSRNKSHTPQTIV
;
A
#
# COMPACT_ATOMS: atom_id res chain seq x y z
N MET A 1 7.20 9.16 17.70
CA MET A 1 7.39 8.11 16.68
C MET A 1 6.28 8.28 15.65
N VAL A 2 6.61 8.67 14.42
CA VAL A 2 5.62 8.86 13.34
C VAL A 2 5.43 7.53 12.63
N VAL A 3 4.19 7.04 12.56
CA VAL A 3 3.86 5.77 11.88
C VAL A 3 3.30 6.10 10.50
N THR A 4 3.87 5.47 9.47
CA THR A 4 3.46 5.65 8.07
C THR A 4 2.96 4.35 7.48
N VAL A 5 1.97 4.46 6.58
CA VAL A 5 1.32 3.32 5.92
C VAL A 5 1.12 3.59 4.44
N LEU A 6 1.29 2.54 3.64
CA LEU A 6 0.90 2.53 2.24
C LEU A 6 -0.59 2.15 2.13
N VAL A 7 -1.34 2.83 1.26
CA VAL A 7 -2.77 2.55 1.03
C VAL A 7 -2.95 1.84 -0.31
N SER A 8 -3.80 0.81 -0.34
CA SER A 8 -4.07 0.04 -1.56
C SER A 8 -4.77 0.90 -2.62
N THR A 9 -4.29 0.80 -3.86
CA THR A 9 -4.87 1.49 -5.02
C THR A 9 -6.17 0.87 -5.53
N SER A 10 -6.53 -0.33 -5.04
CA SER A 10 -7.69 -1.09 -5.51
C SER A 10 -9.01 -0.35 -5.36
N ASN A 11 -9.13 0.52 -4.35
CA ASN A 11 -10.34 1.31 -4.07
C ASN A 11 -10.20 2.80 -4.40
N LEU A 12 -9.03 3.24 -4.90
CA LEU A 12 -8.79 4.64 -5.27
C LEU A 12 -9.24 4.90 -6.70
N LYS A 13 -10.48 5.39 -6.84
CA LYS A 13 -10.98 5.94 -8.10
C LYS A 13 -10.31 7.29 -8.36
N ASN A 14 -9.73 7.52 -9.55
CA ASN A 14 -8.98 8.72 -9.99
C ASN A 14 -7.46 8.70 -9.83
N LEU A 15 -6.83 7.54 -9.70
CA LEU A 15 -5.39 7.45 -9.98
C LEU A 15 -5.14 7.68 -11.49
N LYS A 16 -3.99 8.22 -11.88
CA LYS A 16 -3.63 8.47 -13.30
C LYS A 16 -3.08 7.18 -13.94
N GLY A 17 -3.27 6.98 -15.26
CA GLY A 17 -2.67 5.86 -16.03
C GLY A 17 -3.47 4.55 -16.11
N PRO A 18 -2.97 3.47 -16.75
CA PRO A 18 -3.70 2.21 -16.88
C PRO A 18 -3.65 1.36 -15.60
N ARG A 19 -4.77 0.74 -15.18
CA ARG A 19 -4.87 -0.08 -13.94
C ARG A 19 -3.77 -1.14 -13.81
N LYS A 20 -3.35 -1.76 -14.93
CA LYS A 20 -2.34 -2.83 -14.96
C LYS A 20 -0.90 -2.35 -14.73
N MET A 21 -0.64 -1.06 -14.94
CA MET A 21 0.70 -0.46 -14.81
C MET A 21 0.88 0.33 -13.51
N ARG A 22 -0.18 0.50 -12.73
CA ARG A 22 -0.13 1.23 -11.46
C ARG A 22 0.41 0.32 -10.36
N ASP A 23 1.11 0.93 -9.42
CA ASP A 23 1.48 0.26 -8.18
C ASP A 23 0.23 -0.19 -7.42
N SER A 24 0.33 -1.35 -6.77
CA SER A 24 -0.76 -1.92 -5.96
C SER A 24 -1.03 -1.12 -4.68
N PHE A 25 -0.05 -0.30 -4.27
CA PHE A 25 -0.10 0.56 -3.10
C PHE A 25 0.50 1.91 -3.48
N VAL A 26 -0.09 2.99 -2.97
CA VAL A 26 0.40 4.35 -3.18
C VAL A 26 0.86 4.93 -1.86
N GLU A 27 1.90 5.76 -1.97
CA GLU A 27 2.40 6.77 -1.04
C GLU A 27 2.37 6.43 0.46
N PRO A 28 3.46 6.65 1.21
CA PRO A 28 3.42 6.53 2.65
C PRO A 28 2.58 7.69 3.24
N PHE A 29 1.40 7.37 3.75
CA PHE A 29 0.54 8.31 4.46
C PHE A 29 0.79 8.22 5.97
N THR A 30 0.73 9.37 6.63
CA THR A 30 0.84 9.45 8.09
C THR A 30 -0.49 9.05 8.73
N ILE A 31 -0.45 8.11 9.69
CA ILE A 31 -1.62 7.77 10.49
C ILE A 31 -1.89 8.91 11.48
N ILE A 32 -3.12 9.41 11.49
CA ILE A 32 -3.61 10.33 12.53
C ILE A 32 -4.00 9.53 13.77
N ARG A 33 -4.85 8.51 13.59
CA ARG A 33 -5.34 7.63 14.65
C ARG A 33 -5.87 6.30 14.13
N SER A 34 -5.85 5.28 14.98
CA SER A 34 -6.56 4.02 14.77
C SER A 34 -8.00 4.14 15.28
N ILE A 35 -8.98 3.86 14.43
CA ILE A 35 -10.40 3.85 14.78
C ILE A 35 -10.80 2.40 15.06
N GLY A 36 -10.90 2.07 16.35
CA GLY A 36 -11.10 0.70 16.79
C GLY A 36 -9.98 -0.23 16.32
N LYS A 37 -10.32 -1.49 16.07
CA LYS A 37 -9.33 -2.52 15.65
C LYS A 37 -9.15 -2.64 14.15
N ASN A 38 -10.12 -2.15 13.37
CA ASN A 38 -10.26 -2.53 11.96
C ASN A 38 -10.05 -1.36 11.00
N LYS A 39 -9.85 -0.13 11.48
CA LYS A 39 -9.78 1.06 10.64
C LYS A 39 -8.68 2.01 11.11
N VAL A 40 -8.11 2.74 10.17
CA VAL A 40 -7.09 3.77 10.43
C VAL A 40 -7.45 5.03 9.67
N GLU A 41 -7.30 6.18 10.31
CA GLU A 41 -7.43 7.49 9.69
C GLU A 41 -6.04 7.98 9.30
N VAL A 42 -5.89 8.41 8.05
CA VAL A 42 -4.61 8.87 7.49
C VAL A 42 -4.74 10.26 6.90
N ILE A 43 -3.62 11.00 6.90
CA ILE A 43 -3.52 12.30 6.24
C ILE A 43 -3.35 12.06 4.75
N LEU A 44 -4.37 12.39 3.94
CA LEU A 44 -4.29 12.31 2.49
C LEU A 44 -3.68 13.58 1.90
N THR A 45 -2.95 13.44 0.80
CA THR A 45 -2.45 14.56 0.00
C THR A 45 -3.60 15.24 -0.76
N GLU A 46 -3.39 16.48 -1.20
CA GLU A 46 -4.43 17.31 -1.83
C GLU A 46 -5.13 16.62 -3.02
N GLN A 47 -4.38 15.85 -3.80
CA GLN A 47 -4.91 15.08 -4.94
C GLN A 47 -5.91 13.99 -4.52
N LEU A 48 -5.79 13.48 -3.29
CA LEU A 48 -6.65 12.46 -2.71
C LEU A 48 -7.57 13.01 -1.61
N SER A 49 -7.54 14.32 -1.32
CA SER A 49 -8.33 14.97 -0.28
C SER A 49 -9.84 14.78 -0.45
N ARG A 50 -10.32 14.55 -1.69
CA ARG A 50 -11.72 14.21 -1.98
C ARG A 50 -12.11 12.77 -1.60
N LYS A 51 -11.19 11.95 -1.10
CA LYS A 51 -11.46 10.57 -0.65
C LYS A 51 -11.62 10.51 0.85
N HIS A 52 -12.34 9.49 1.29
CA HIS A 52 -12.51 9.22 2.71
C HIS A 52 -11.13 8.93 3.35
N PRO A 53 -10.71 9.68 4.38
CA PRO A 53 -9.38 9.54 4.98
C PRO A 53 -9.26 8.29 5.87
N VAL A 54 -10.37 7.58 6.13
CA VAL A 54 -10.36 6.35 6.91
C VAL A 54 -10.36 5.13 5.99
N PHE A 55 -9.39 4.26 6.19
CA PHE A 55 -9.23 3.00 5.47
C PHE A 55 -9.30 1.80 6.43
N PRO A 56 -9.84 0.65 5.98
CA PRO A 56 -9.75 -0.57 6.75
C PRO A 56 -8.30 -1.08 6.82
N VAL A 57 -7.94 -1.73 7.93
CA VAL A 57 -6.59 -2.28 8.17
C VAL A 57 -6.13 -3.26 7.08
N SER A 58 -7.07 -3.94 6.41
CA SER A 58 -6.79 -4.86 5.31
C SER A 58 -6.30 -4.17 4.02
N LEU A 59 -6.57 -2.88 3.86
CA LEU A 59 -6.19 -2.09 2.69
C LEU A 59 -4.94 -1.23 2.95
N VAL A 60 -4.34 -1.33 4.13
CA VAL A 60 -3.12 -0.62 4.48
C VAL A 60 -1.98 -1.59 4.75
N LYS A 61 -0.75 -1.15 4.48
CA LYS A 61 0.47 -1.86 4.83
C LYS A 61 1.41 -0.93 5.59
N PRO A 62 2.06 -1.38 6.67
CA PRO A 62 3.08 -0.57 7.34
C PRO A 62 4.20 -0.25 6.36
N TYR A 63 4.57 1.03 6.29
CA TYR A 63 5.70 1.47 5.48
C TYR A 63 6.98 1.39 6.33
N HIS A 64 7.90 0.52 5.92
CA HIS A 64 9.22 0.42 6.52
C HIS A 64 10.20 1.05 5.54
N GLN A 65 10.78 2.20 5.91
CA GLN A 65 11.86 2.82 5.17
C GLN A 65 13.12 1.97 5.32
N THR A 66 13.15 0.83 4.60
CA THR A 66 14.37 0.04 4.45
C THR A 66 15.33 0.89 3.64
N GLY A 67 16.53 1.14 4.17
CA GLY A 67 17.62 1.80 3.44
C GLY A 67 17.73 1.21 2.04
N LYS A 68 18.06 2.05 1.06
CA LYS A 68 17.85 1.93 -0.40
C LYS A 68 18.45 0.70 -1.11
N ASP A 69 18.81 -0.37 -0.41
CA ASP A 69 19.68 -1.45 -0.89
C ASP A 69 19.08 -2.87 -0.77
N LYS A 70 17.82 -3.02 -0.37
CA LYS A 70 17.17 -4.35 -0.35
C LYS A 70 16.03 -4.42 -1.35
N ILE A 71 16.41 -4.63 -2.62
CA ILE A 71 15.52 -5.22 -3.61
C ILE A 71 15.09 -6.59 -3.04
N PRO A 72 13.79 -6.89 -2.89
CA PRO A 72 13.38 -8.22 -2.46
C PRO A 72 13.83 -9.21 -3.52
N SER A 73 14.85 -10.02 -3.20
CA SER A 73 15.32 -11.09 -4.08
C SER A 73 14.12 -12.00 -4.36
N ARG A 74 13.67 -11.99 -5.60
CA ARG A 74 12.55 -12.80 -6.06
C ARG A 74 13.03 -14.26 -6.04
N ASN A 75 12.80 -14.96 -4.93
CA ASN A 75 13.03 -16.41 -4.87
C ASN A 75 12.04 -17.09 -5.82
N LYS A 76 12.44 -17.26 -7.09
CA LYS A 76 11.77 -18.16 -8.02
C LYS A 76 12.34 -19.56 -7.81
N SER A 77 11.88 -20.27 -6.79
CA SER A 77 11.94 -21.74 -6.82
C SER A 77 10.73 -22.22 -7.64
N HIS A 78 10.81 -22.04 -8.96
CA HIS A 78 9.95 -22.76 -9.89
C HIS A 78 10.67 -24.08 -10.18
N THR A 79 10.35 -25.12 -9.41
CA THR A 79 10.73 -26.47 -9.79
C THR A 79 10.00 -26.78 -11.11
N PRO A 80 10.71 -27.15 -12.19
CA PRO A 80 10.04 -27.59 -13.41
C PRO A 80 9.25 -28.85 -13.05
N GLN A 81 7.94 -28.80 -13.25
CA GLN A 81 7.10 -29.99 -13.16
C GLN A 81 7.56 -30.93 -14.30
N THR A 82 8.18 -32.05 -13.93
CA THR A 82 8.52 -33.12 -14.86
C THR A 82 7.22 -33.76 -15.31
N ILE A 83 6.88 -33.63 -16.60
CA ILE A 83 5.79 -34.38 -17.21
C ILE A 83 6.33 -35.79 -17.44
N VAL A 84 5.64 -36.78 -16.85
CA VAL A 84 5.89 -38.22 -17.02
C VAL A 84 5.49 -38.71 -18.41
#